data_AF-A0A8T3N285-F1
#
_entry.id   AF-A0A8T3N285-F1
#
_cell.length_a   1.000
_cell.length_b   1.000
_cell.length_c   1.000
_cell.angle_alpha   90.00
_cell.angle_beta   90.00
_cell.angle_gamma   90.00
#
_symmetry.space_group_name_H-M   'P 1'
#
loop_
_entity.id
_entity.type
_entity.pdbx_description
1 polymer ?
#
loop_
_entity_poly.entity_id
_entity_poly.type
_entity_poly.pdbx_seq_one_letter_code
_entity_poly.pdbx_strand_id
1 'polypeptide(L)'
;MRKLMTVCALAAVVAAACSSPGASTGAGTSSSGGPPGSGGSMTFADTAGGANFQKFFGSILPGASTELGIEVKYVPGAGAELQTRLEAQKGGDADVDLVLLKPDVLGNMLKAGLAFEPLTDHAAQIPSLAFIEPNDLKEAFGLQTKGQATPFFRDQFGLLFDSAKIPNPP
;
A
#
# COMPACT_ATOMS: atom_id res chain seq x y z
N MET A 1 -46.04 5.57 50.75
CA MET A 1 -44.66 5.51 51.28
C MET A 1 -43.71 6.11 50.25
N ARG A 2 -42.95 7.14 50.67
CA ARG A 2 -41.62 7.63 50.19
C ARG A 2 -41.44 7.95 48.68
N LYS A 3 -41.49 9.25 48.31
CA LYS A 3 -40.37 10.21 48.02
C LYS A 3 -39.71 9.94 46.64
N LEU A 4 -39.87 10.73 45.58
CA LEU A 4 -39.59 12.17 45.32
C LEU A 4 -38.15 12.60 45.68
N MET A 5 -37.31 12.79 44.65
CA MET A 5 -36.07 13.58 44.56
C MET A 5 -35.56 13.40 43.12
N THR A 6 -35.56 14.35 42.18
CA THR A 6 -35.09 15.75 42.16
C THR A 6 -33.63 15.92 42.59
N VAL A 7 -32.72 15.99 41.62
CA VAL A 7 -31.41 16.65 41.69
C VAL A 7 -31.14 17.20 40.29
N CYS A 8 -31.46 18.48 40.06
CA CYS A 8 -30.57 19.65 40.13
C CYS A 8 -29.70 19.84 38.88
N ALA A 9 -30.18 20.75 38.04
CA ALA A 9 -29.42 21.44 37.02
C ALA A 9 -28.23 22.19 37.64
N LEU A 10 -27.11 22.19 36.93
CA LEU A 10 -26.12 23.26 37.03
C LEU A 10 -25.79 23.73 35.61
N ALA A 11 -26.42 24.84 35.24
CA ALA A 11 -26.02 25.67 34.12
C ALA A 11 -24.87 26.56 34.60
N ALA A 12 -23.73 26.52 33.92
CA ALA A 12 -22.72 27.56 33.99
C ALA A 12 -22.55 28.15 32.60
N VAL A 13 -23.09 29.35 32.44
CA VAL A 13 -22.85 30.27 31.34
C VAL A 13 -21.43 30.84 31.51
N VAL A 14 -20.56 30.68 30.52
CA VAL A 14 -19.40 31.56 30.33
C VAL A 14 -19.52 32.19 28.96
N ALA A 15 -19.50 33.52 28.98
CA ALA A 15 -19.69 34.40 27.84
C ALA A 15 -18.49 34.42 26.88
N ALA A 16 -18.82 34.85 25.67
CA ALA A 16 -17.97 35.06 24.50
C ALA A 16 -16.59 35.67 24.76
N ALA A 17 -15.59 35.10 24.08
CA ALA A 17 -14.48 35.84 23.52
C ALA A 17 -14.26 35.33 22.08
N CYS A 18 -14.78 36.08 21.10
CA CYS A 18 -14.38 35.95 19.70
C CYS A 18 -12.90 36.32 19.58
N SER A 19 -12.06 35.36 19.21
CA SER A 19 -10.70 35.61 18.71
C SER A 19 -10.29 34.43 17.83
N SER A 20 -10.63 34.49 16.55
CA SER A 20 -9.84 33.89 15.48
C SER A 20 -8.89 34.99 14.97
N PRO A 21 -7.64 34.73 14.55
CA PRO A 21 -7.22 33.52 13.84
C PRO A 21 -5.89 32.91 14.33
N GLY A 22 -5.83 31.59 14.31
CA GLY A 22 -4.59 30.84 14.54
C GLY A 22 -4.76 29.42 14.08
N ALA A 23 -4.90 29.23 12.77
CA ALA A 23 -4.78 27.91 12.17
C ALA A 23 -3.36 27.42 12.44
N SER A 24 -3.17 26.61 13.48
CA SER A 24 -2.00 25.76 13.61
C SER A 24 -2.21 24.60 12.65
N THR A 25 -1.87 24.86 11.39
CA THR A 25 -1.49 23.85 10.41
C THR A 25 -0.37 23.03 11.05
N GLY A 26 -0.74 21.92 11.67
CA GLY A 26 0.19 20.82 11.91
C GLY A 26 0.58 20.31 10.53
N ALA A 27 1.68 20.84 10.00
CA ALA A 27 2.35 20.28 8.85
C ALA A 27 2.88 18.91 9.27
N GLY A 28 2.04 17.89 9.15
CA GLY A 28 2.54 16.57 8.83
C GLY A 28 3.34 16.73 7.55
N THR A 29 4.64 16.44 7.63
CA THR A 29 5.47 16.36 6.44
C THR A 29 4.98 15.18 5.61
N SER A 30 3.94 15.43 4.82
CA SER A 30 3.71 14.70 3.60
C SER A 30 4.93 14.97 2.74
N SER A 31 5.73 13.94 2.52
CA SER A 31 6.74 13.91 1.46
C SER A 31 6.00 14.03 0.13
N SER A 32 5.66 15.26 -0.23
CA SER A 32 5.19 15.61 -1.56
C SER A 32 6.25 15.14 -2.54
N GLY A 33 5.85 14.29 -3.47
CA GLY A 33 6.68 13.88 -4.60
C GLY A 33 7.34 15.11 -5.20
N GLY A 34 8.64 15.24 -4.94
CA GLY A 34 9.47 16.25 -5.56
C GLY A 34 9.53 15.96 -7.07
N PRO A 35 9.78 16.97 -7.90
CA PRO A 35 9.98 16.77 -9.32
C PRO A 35 11.09 15.72 -9.56
N PRO A 36 11.02 14.95 -10.67
CA PRO A 36 12.05 13.97 -11.00
C PRO A 36 13.43 14.65 -11.02
N GLY A 37 14.38 14.09 -10.27
CA GLY A 37 15.74 14.62 -10.15
C GLY A 37 16.15 15.25 -8.80
N SER A 38 15.28 15.27 -7.78
CA SER A 38 15.72 15.50 -6.40
C SER A 38 16.28 14.18 -5.86
N GLY A 39 17.60 14.06 -5.70
CA GLY A 39 18.35 12.83 -5.35
C GLY A 39 17.93 12.13 -4.05
N GLY A 40 16.73 11.54 -4.07
CA GLY A 40 16.17 10.72 -3.02
C GLY A 40 16.45 9.24 -3.25
N SER A 41 16.13 8.42 -2.24
CA SER A 41 16.14 6.97 -2.37
C SER A 41 14.77 6.42 -1.99
N MET A 42 14.35 5.31 -2.61
CA MET A 42 13.20 4.51 -2.18
C MET A 42 13.62 3.06 -1.94
N THR A 43 13.02 2.42 -0.95
CA THR A 43 13.12 0.98 -0.71
C THR A 43 11.95 0.26 -1.37
N PHE A 44 12.25 -0.65 -2.30
CA PHE A 44 11.29 -1.52 -2.94
C PHE A 44 11.45 -2.96 -2.44
N ALA A 45 10.50 -3.42 -1.63
CA ALA A 45 10.47 -4.78 -1.13
C ALA A 45 9.72 -5.71 -2.08
N ASP A 46 10.31 -6.86 -2.41
CA ASP A 46 9.67 -7.89 -3.23
C ASP A 46 9.52 -9.19 -2.45
N THR A 47 8.27 -9.48 -2.10
CA THR A 47 7.87 -10.71 -1.41
C THR A 47 7.21 -11.73 -2.32
N ALA A 48 6.94 -11.33 -3.57
CA ALA A 48 6.25 -12.15 -4.56
C ALA A 48 7.20 -12.89 -5.48
N GLY A 49 8.34 -12.27 -5.76
CA GLY A 49 9.29 -12.68 -6.77
C GLY A 49 10.20 -13.81 -6.34
N GLY A 50 10.11 -14.93 -7.06
CA GLY A 50 11.20 -15.91 -7.12
C GLY A 50 12.38 -15.40 -7.95
N ALA A 51 13.37 -16.26 -8.19
CA ALA A 51 14.60 -15.91 -8.92
C ALA A 51 14.35 -15.21 -10.28
N ASN A 52 13.25 -15.53 -10.97
CA ASN A 52 12.89 -14.88 -12.24
C ASN A 52 12.52 -13.40 -12.07
N PHE A 53 11.74 -13.05 -11.04
CA PHE A 53 11.41 -11.65 -10.76
C PHE A 53 12.61 -10.88 -10.24
N GLN A 54 13.45 -11.51 -9.41
CA GLN A 54 14.71 -10.90 -8.96
C GLN A 54 15.63 -10.56 -10.14
N LYS A 55 15.73 -11.47 -11.12
CA LYS A 55 16.45 -11.21 -12.37
C LYS A 55 15.80 -10.10 -13.19
N PHE A 56 14.47 -10.11 -13.32
CA PHE A 56 13.72 -9.10 -14.05
C PHE A 56 13.93 -7.71 -13.44
N PHE A 57 13.65 -7.53 -12.15
CA PHE A 57 13.83 -6.27 -11.45
C PHE A 57 15.28 -5.82 -11.42
N GLY A 58 16.23 -6.74 -11.24
CA GLY A 58 17.66 -6.44 -11.35
C GLY A 58 18.06 -5.86 -12.72
N SER A 59 17.31 -6.17 -13.78
CA SER A 59 17.56 -5.63 -15.13
C SER A 59 16.88 -4.27 -15.40
N ILE A 60 15.73 -3.99 -14.77
CA ILE A 60 14.93 -2.80 -15.08
C ILE A 60 15.10 -1.65 -14.09
N LEU A 61 15.33 -1.94 -12.80
CA LEU A 61 15.41 -0.93 -11.76
C LEU A 61 16.59 0.04 -11.91
N PRO A 62 17.77 -0.35 -12.45
CA PRO A 62 18.82 0.63 -12.74
C PRO A 62 18.41 1.68 -13.78
N GLY A 63 17.65 1.25 -14.80
CA GLY A 63 17.08 2.15 -15.81
C GLY A 63 16.06 3.11 -15.18
N ALA A 64 15.13 2.57 -14.39
CA ALA A 64 14.14 3.37 -13.67
C ALA A 64 14.79 4.36 -12.70
N SER A 65 15.83 3.95 -11.97
CA SER A 65 16.60 4.81 -11.06
C SER A 65 17.21 6.00 -11.81
N THR A 66 17.76 5.73 -13.00
CA THR A 66 18.36 6.76 -13.86
C THR A 66 17.31 7.72 -14.40
N GLU A 67 16.17 7.20 -14.88
CA GLU A 67 15.08 8.01 -15.45
C GLU A 67 14.40 8.90 -14.40
N LEU A 68 14.17 8.37 -13.20
CA LEU A 68 13.51 9.08 -12.11
C LEU A 68 14.46 9.99 -11.33
N GLY A 69 15.77 9.80 -11.47
CA GLY A 69 16.80 10.52 -10.71
C GLY A 69 16.78 10.18 -9.21
N ILE A 70 16.40 8.95 -8.86
CA ILE A 70 16.37 8.43 -7.48
C ILE A 70 17.14 7.11 -7.39
N GLU A 71 17.61 6.75 -6.21
CA GLU A 71 18.13 5.42 -5.93
C GLU A 71 16.97 4.47 -5.58
N VAL A 72 16.82 3.36 -6.31
CA VAL A 72 15.89 2.28 -5.92
C VAL A 72 16.63 1.15 -5.22
N LYS A 73 16.45 1.03 -3.90
CA LYS A 73 16.98 -0.05 -3.06
C LYS A 73 16.06 -1.26 -3.11
N TYR A 74 16.42 -2.24 -3.93
CA TYR A 74 15.65 -3.47 -4.09
C TYR A 74 15.94 -4.50 -2.98
N VAL A 75 14.90 -4.94 -2.28
CA VAL A 75 14.97 -5.86 -1.14
C VAL A 75 14.07 -7.08 -1.40
N PRO A 76 14.59 -8.16 -2.03
CA PRO A 76 13.85 -9.40 -2.13
C PRO A 76 13.81 -10.11 -0.76
N GLY A 77 12.70 -10.78 -0.45
CA GLY A 77 12.56 -11.50 0.82
C GLY A 77 11.27 -12.30 0.97
N ALA A 78 11.05 -12.87 2.14
CA ALA A 78 9.81 -13.59 2.44
C ALA A 78 8.72 -12.65 2.97
N GLY A 79 7.47 -12.88 2.57
CA GLY A 79 6.33 -12.08 3.02
C GLY A 79 6.12 -12.08 4.54
N ALA A 80 6.34 -13.23 5.19
CA ALA A 80 6.22 -13.35 6.64
C ALA A 80 7.27 -12.50 7.39
N GLU A 81 8.51 -12.47 6.90
CA GLU A 81 9.57 -11.66 7.49
C GLU A 81 9.27 -10.16 7.36
N LEU A 82 8.76 -9.74 6.19
CA LEU A 82 8.32 -8.37 5.99
C LEU A 82 7.14 -8.03 6.91
N GLN A 83 6.14 -8.91 7.02
CA GLN A 83 5.00 -8.70 7.91
C GLN A 83 5.44 -8.50 9.36
N THR A 84 6.25 -9.40 9.90
CA THR A 84 6.75 -9.28 11.28
C THR A 84 7.53 -7.98 11.49
N ARG A 85 8.31 -7.55 10.50
CA ARG A 85 9.08 -6.29 10.56
C ARG A 85 8.16 -5.07 10.58
N LEU A 86 7.17 -5.03 9.69
CA LEU A 86 6.20 -3.94 9.60
C LEU A 86 5.31 -3.86 10.85
N GLU A 87 4.91 -5.00 11.42
CA GLU A 87 4.15 -5.04 12.69
C GLU A 87 4.96 -4.54 13.89
N ALA A 88 6.28 -4.72 13.87
CA ALA A 88 7.18 -4.21 14.90
C ALA A 88 7.42 -2.70 14.79
N GLN A 89 7.20 -2.11 13.60
CA GLN A 89 7.29 -0.67 13.37
C GLN A 89 6.00 0.01 13.84
N LYS A 90 6.14 1.15 14.52
CA LYS A 90 4.98 1.98 14.88
C LYS A 90 4.52 2.71 13.62
N GLY A 91 3.20 2.77 13.40
CA GLY A 91 2.61 3.31 12.17
C GLY A 91 3.24 4.66 11.77
N GLY A 92 3.83 4.69 10.57
CA GLY A 92 4.54 5.85 10.01
C GLY A 92 6.06 5.66 9.87
N ASP A 93 6.68 4.73 10.60
CA ASP A 93 8.13 4.51 10.59
C ASP A 93 8.55 3.28 9.73
N ALA A 94 7.85 3.03 8.64
CA ALA A 94 8.17 1.91 7.76
C ALA A 94 9.49 2.14 7.02
N ASP A 95 10.35 1.11 6.96
CA ASP A 95 11.62 1.13 6.20
C ASP A 95 11.42 0.76 4.71
N VAL A 96 10.17 0.60 4.28
CA VAL A 96 9.76 0.18 2.93
C VAL A 96 8.78 1.19 2.35
N ASP A 97 9.10 1.69 1.15
CA ASP A 97 8.28 2.68 0.43
C ASP A 97 7.32 2.03 -0.58
N LEU A 98 7.74 0.91 -1.17
CA LEU A 98 6.94 0.14 -2.12
C LEU A 98 7.08 -1.35 -1.83
N VAL A 99 5.98 -2.09 -1.94
CA VAL A 99 6.00 -3.55 -1.77
C VAL A 99 5.28 -4.27 -2.91
N LEU A 100 5.92 -5.31 -3.45
CA LEU A 100 5.27 -6.30 -4.30
C LEU A 100 4.84 -7.49 -3.43
N LEU A 101 3.54 -7.70 -3.34
CA LEU A 101 2.91 -8.71 -2.49
C LEU A 101 2.28 -9.83 -3.32
N LYS A 102 2.37 -11.06 -2.82
CA LYS A 102 1.46 -12.13 -3.24
C LYS A 102 0.07 -11.93 -2.62
N PRO A 103 -0.99 -12.46 -3.23
CA PRO A 103 -2.35 -12.32 -2.72
C PRO A 103 -2.54 -12.85 -1.28
N ASP A 104 -1.91 -13.97 -0.95
CA ASP A 104 -1.97 -14.57 0.39
C ASP A 104 -1.28 -13.69 1.45
N VAL A 105 -0.12 -13.13 1.12
CA VAL A 105 0.61 -12.20 1.99
C VAL A 105 -0.18 -10.91 2.19
N LEU A 106 -0.73 -10.33 1.12
CA LEU A 106 -1.63 -9.17 1.20
C LEU A 106 -2.82 -9.44 2.12
N GLY A 107 -3.47 -10.60 1.96
CA GLY A 107 -4.58 -11.03 2.81
C GLY A 107 -4.22 -11.14 4.28
N ASN A 108 -3.03 -11.65 4.60
CA ASN A 108 -2.56 -11.76 5.97
C ASN A 108 -2.26 -10.39 6.57
N MET A 109 -1.58 -9.50 5.83
CA MET A 109 -1.24 -8.16 6.31
C MET A 109 -2.49 -7.29 6.54
N LEU A 110 -3.48 -7.34 5.63
CA LEU A 110 -4.74 -6.62 5.83
C LEU A 110 -5.52 -7.13 7.06
N LYS A 111 -5.51 -8.46 7.30
CA LYS A 111 -6.14 -9.05 8.50
C LYS A 111 -5.42 -8.67 9.79
N ALA A 112 -4.10 -8.50 9.74
CA ALA A 112 -3.30 -8.01 10.85
C ALA A 112 -3.46 -6.50 11.09
N GLY A 113 -4.22 -5.79 10.24
CA GLY A 113 -4.50 -4.37 10.40
C GLY A 113 -3.40 -3.46 9.88
N LEU A 114 -2.46 -3.97 9.07
CA LEU A 114 -1.50 -3.11 8.39
C LEU A 114 -2.24 -2.20 7.41
N ALA A 115 -1.97 -0.90 7.50
CA ALA A 115 -2.51 0.09 6.61
C ALA A 115 -1.57 0.29 5.41
N PHE A 116 -2.10 0.13 4.20
CA PHE A 116 -1.44 0.55 2.98
C PHE A 116 -2.15 1.76 2.39
N GLU A 117 -1.39 2.61 1.72
CA GLU A 117 -1.90 3.79 1.01
C GLU A 117 -2.82 3.36 -0.14
N PRO A 118 -4.06 3.88 -0.22
CA PRO A 118 -4.94 3.64 -1.36
C PRO A 118 -4.42 4.36 -2.61
N LEU A 119 -3.75 3.63 -3.51
CA LEU A 119 -3.18 4.22 -4.73
C LEU A 119 -4.25 4.80 -5.68
N THR A 120 -5.50 4.35 -5.56
CA THR A 120 -6.63 4.91 -6.31
C THR A 120 -6.89 6.39 -6.01
N ASP A 121 -6.51 6.86 -4.81
CA ASP A 121 -6.66 8.26 -4.43
C ASP A 121 -5.63 9.16 -5.14
N HIS A 122 -4.62 8.55 -5.77
CA HIS A 122 -3.53 9.19 -6.53
C HIS A 122 -3.64 8.96 -8.04
N ALA A 123 -4.84 8.68 -8.56
CA ALA A 123 -5.03 8.32 -9.97
C ALA A 123 -4.58 9.39 -10.97
N ALA A 124 -4.59 10.67 -10.59
CA ALA A 124 -4.09 11.74 -11.44
C ALA A 124 -2.55 11.70 -11.62
N GLN A 125 -1.84 11.17 -10.63
CA GLN A 125 -0.38 11.02 -10.61
C GLN A 125 0.08 9.68 -11.18
N ILE A 126 -0.81 8.68 -11.20
CA ILE A 126 -0.51 7.33 -11.67
C ILE A 126 -1.40 7.03 -12.89
N PRO A 127 -1.07 7.59 -14.07
CA PRO A 127 -1.92 7.47 -15.26
C PRO A 127 -2.12 6.02 -15.72
N SER A 128 -1.21 5.12 -15.35
CA SER A 128 -1.34 3.69 -15.65
C SER A 128 -2.51 3.01 -14.94
N LEU A 129 -3.06 3.58 -13.85
CA LEU A 129 -4.26 3.05 -13.20
C LEU A 129 -5.48 3.06 -14.12
N ALA A 130 -5.51 3.94 -15.12
CA ALA A 130 -6.59 4.00 -16.10
C ALA A 130 -6.63 2.75 -17.02
N PHE A 131 -5.54 1.96 -17.08
CA PHE A 131 -5.49 0.72 -17.86
C PHE A 131 -5.88 -0.52 -17.06
N ILE A 132 -6.19 -0.37 -15.77
CA ILE A 132 -6.58 -1.48 -14.90
C ILE A 132 -8.10 -1.63 -14.94
N GLU A 133 -8.54 -2.86 -15.15
CA GLU A 133 -9.96 -3.21 -15.09
C GLU A 133 -10.56 -2.82 -13.72
N PRO A 134 -11.69 -2.09 -13.68
CA PRO A 134 -12.19 -1.47 -12.45
C PRO A 134 -12.45 -2.43 -11.27
N ASN A 135 -12.71 -3.70 -11.54
CA ASN A 135 -12.92 -4.71 -10.50
C ASN A 135 -11.61 -5.14 -9.83
N ASP A 136 -10.51 -5.17 -10.57
CA ASP A 136 -9.19 -5.55 -10.04
C ASP A 136 -8.56 -4.46 -9.17
N LEU A 137 -9.11 -3.23 -9.21
CA LEU A 137 -8.77 -2.17 -8.25
C LEU A 137 -9.47 -2.35 -6.89
N LYS A 138 -10.52 -3.16 -6.82
CA LYS A 138 -11.34 -3.35 -5.61
C LYS A 138 -11.00 -4.64 -4.89
N GLU A 139 -10.54 -5.64 -5.63
CA GLU A 139 -10.36 -7.00 -5.15
C GLU A 139 -9.10 -7.66 -5.73
N ALA A 140 -8.45 -8.49 -4.92
CA ALA A 140 -7.42 -9.41 -5.37
C ALA A 140 -7.78 -10.83 -4.90
N PHE A 141 -8.04 -11.77 -5.83
CA PHE A 141 -8.33 -13.18 -5.49
C PHE A 141 -9.43 -13.38 -4.43
N GLY A 142 -10.57 -12.68 -4.54
CA GLY A 142 -11.65 -12.76 -3.54
C GLY A 142 -11.47 -11.85 -2.32
N LEU A 143 -10.30 -11.23 -2.16
CA LEU A 143 -10.00 -10.33 -1.04
C LEU A 143 -10.29 -8.88 -1.42
N GLN A 144 -11.24 -8.26 -0.72
CA GLN A 144 -11.51 -6.83 -0.87
C GLN A 144 -10.31 -6.01 -0.37
N THR A 145 -9.67 -5.28 -1.28
CA THR A 145 -8.47 -4.47 -0.99
C THR A 145 -8.81 -3.02 -0.68
N LYS A 146 -10.03 -2.57 -0.99
CA LYS A 146 -10.47 -1.16 -0.82
C LYS A 146 -9.51 -0.16 -1.48
N GLY A 147 -8.88 -0.51 -2.60
CA GLY A 147 -7.92 0.33 -3.31
C GLY A 147 -6.51 0.36 -2.69
N GLN A 148 -6.29 -0.32 -1.57
CA GLN A 148 -5.00 -0.41 -0.86
C GLN A 148 -3.96 -1.29 -1.57
N ALA A 149 -4.34 -1.92 -2.68
CA ALA A 149 -3.44 -2.66 -3.56
C ALA A 149 -3.91 -2.50 -5.00
N THR A 150 -2.95 -2.34 -5.91
CA THR A 150 -3.19 -2.27 -7.36
C THR A 150 -2.47 -3.43 -8.05
N PRO A 151 -3.11 -4.10 -9.03
CA PRO A 151 -2.51 -5.23 -9.70
C PRO A 151 -1.28 -4.81 -10.51
N PHE A 152 -0.16 -5.52 -10.32
CA PHE A 152 1.08 -5.32 -11.08
C PHE A 152 1.14 -6.25 -12.31
N PHE A 153 0.74 -7.51 -12.15
CA PHE A 153 0.65 -8.48 -13.24
C PHE A 153 -0.48 -9.48 -12.95
N ARG A 154 -0.97 -10.16 -13.99
CA ARG A 154 -1.88 -11.29 -13.85
C ARG A 154 -1.14 -12.59 -14.10
N ASP A 155 -1.46 -13.60 -13.31
CA ASP A 155 -1.13 -14.99 -13.58
C ASP A 155 -2.38 -15.86 -13.67
N GLN A 156 -2.22 -17.04 -14.24
CA GLN A 156 -3.23 -18.09 -14.29
C GLN A 156 -2.55 -19.45 -14.32
N PHE A 157 -3.20 -20.46 -13.76
CA PHE A 157 -2.73 -21.83 -13.88
C PHE A 157 -3.04 -22.37 -15.28
N GLY A 158 -2.03 -22.95 -15.92
CA GLY A 158 -2.16 -23.62 -17.20
C GLY A 158 -1.66 -25.06 -17.12
N LEU A 159 -2.31 -25.95 -17.85
CA LEU A 159 -1.79 -27.28 -18.13
C LEU A 159 -1.12 -27.25 -19.51
N LEU A 160 0.16 -27.64 -19.56
CA LEU A 160 0.96 -27.68 -20.77
C LEU A 160 1.36 -29.12 -21.04
N PHE A 161 1.33 -29.53 -22.31
CA PHE A 161 1.77 -30.87 -22.71
C PHE A 161 2.75 -30.80 -23.88
N ASP A 162 3.61 -31.81 -23.98
CA ASP A 162 4.55 -31.96 -25.10
C ASP A 162 3.85 -32.69 -26.25
N SER A 163 3.50 -31.94 -27.31
CA SER A 163 2.78 -32.48 -28.46
C SER A 163 3.57 -33.53 -29.24
N ALA A 164 4.90 -33.56 -29.12
CA ALA A 164 5.71 -34.63 -29.71
C ALA A 164 5.58 -35.96 -28.96
N LYS A 165 5.17 -35.92 -27.69
CA LYS A 165 5.01 -37.10 -26.83
C LYS A 165 3.56 -37.51 -26.61
N ILE A 166 2.62 -36.57 -26.76
CA ILE A 166 1.19 -36.79 -26.56
C ILE A 166 0.47 -36.41 -27.86
N PRO A 167 0.40 -37.33 -28.85
CA PRO A 167 -0.17 -37.05 -30.16
C PRO A 167 -1.70 -36.88 -30.13
N ASN A 168 -2.37 -37.43 -29.13
CA ASN A 168 -3.81 -37.30 -28.90
C ASN A 168 -4.05 -36.78 -27.48
N PRO A 169 -3.86 -35.47 -27.24
CA PRO A 169 -4.17 -34.88 -25.94
C PRO A 169 -5.67 -34.99 -25.62
N PRO A 170 -6.06 -35.02 -24.33
CA PRO A 170 -7.45 -35.08 -23.89
C PRO A 170 -8.27 -33.85 -24.30
#